data_AF-D1ANB5-F1
#
_entry.id   AF-D1ANB5-F1
#
_cell.length_a   1.000
_cell.length_b   1.000
_cell.length_c   1.000
_cell.angle_alpha   90.00
_cell.angle_beta   90.00
_cell.angle_gamma   90.00
#
_symmetry.space_group_name_H-M   'P 1'
#
loop_
_entity.id
_entity.type
_entity.pdbx_description
1 polymer ?
#
loop_
_entity_poly.entity_id
_entity_poly.type
_entity_poly.pdbx_seq_one_letter_code
_entity_poly.pdbx_strand_id
1 'polypeptide(L)'
;MKKAYKVFEPDWICRDYDYKRNGNVIGEIYEMDGEIEICERGFHYCPKLVNCFNYYGFNSNNKVAEIEILGDIKNDGDDKEVTNKFKIIRELSWHEVLELVNVGSGNTGNRNSGDWNSGDWNSGDGNSGDWNSGDWNSGNWNSGNRNSGNRNSGDWNSGNWNSGYLNTITPDTILVFNKECSRETWNKAIKPDFMYFDVLNKFIYTCDMTDEEKENNPDYEALGGCLRKMTYKEAWKYSWNNANKENRKLILKLPNFDNEIFKEITGIDVCKELEIDK
;
A
#
# COMPACT_ATOMS: atom_id res chain seq x y z
N MET A 1 -26.41 -17.54 -3.96
CA MET A 1 -25.35 -18.25 -3.22
C MET A 1 -24.03 -17.61 -3.61
N LYS A 2 -23.36 -16.91 -2.67
CA LYS A 2 -22.09 -16.20 -2.92
C LYS A 2 -20.95 -17.06 -2.37
N LYS A 3 -20.08 -17.56 -3.25
CA LYS A 3 -18.84 -18.24 -2.84
C LYS A 3 -17.84 -17.20 -2.34
N ALA A 4 -17.13 -17.55 -1.29
CA ALA A 4 -16.10 -16.71 -0.72
C ALA A 4 -15.05 -17.57 0.02
N TYR A 5 -14.09 -16.91 0.64
CA TYR A 5 -13.00 -17.54 1.37
C TYR A 5 -12.92 -17.02 2.79
N LYS A 6 -12.48 -17.90 3.68
CA LYS A 6 -12.14 -17.54 5.06
C LYS A 6 -10.89 -18.29 5.48
N VAL A 7 -10.00 -17.56 6.17
CA VAL A 7 -8.84 -18.14 6.85
C VAL A 7 -9.14 -18.22 8.34
N PHE A 8 -8.62 -19.26 8.96
CA PHE A 8 -8.68 -19.52 10.39
C PHE A 8 -7.26 -19.77 10.88
N GLU A 9 -7.02 -19.47 12.14
CA GLU A 9 -5.83 -19.90 12.86
C GLU A 9 -5.73 -21.44 12.84
N PRO A 10 -4.59 -22.01 13.26
CA PRO A 10 -4.51 -23.44 13.51
C PRO A 10 -5.70 -23.89 14.36
N ASP A 11 -6.14 -25.14 14.15
CA ASP A 11 -7.29 -25.69 14.89
C ASP A 11 -8.67 -25.08 14.60
N TRP A 12 -8.85 -24.36 13.48
CA TRP A 12 -10.16 -23.78 13.09
C TRP A 12 -10.67 -22.73 14.09
N ILE A 13 -9.77 -21.90 14.59
CA ILE A 13 -10.09 -20.81 15.51
C ILE A 13 -10.08 -19.49 14.74
N CYS A 14 -10.99 -18.57 15.10
CA CYS A 14 -10.93 -17.19 14.63
C CYS A 14 -11.27 -16.27 15.80
N ARG A 15 -10.25 -15.54 16.31
CA ARG A 15 -10.37 -14.79 17.57
C ARG A 15 -10.87 -15.73 18.67
N ASP A 16 -11.95 -15.36 19.37
CA ASP A 16 -12.49 -16.13 20.49
C ASP A 16 -13.51 -17.21 20.07
N TYR A 17 -13.69 -17.44 18.77
CA TYR A 17 -14.68 -18.40 18.26
C TYR A 17 -14.02 -19.71 17.80
N ASP A 18 -14.38 -20.81 18.47
CA ASP A 18 -13.98 -22.17 18.11
C ASP A 18 -15.04 -22.83 17.20
N TYR A 19 -14.64 -23.13 15.96
CA TYR A 19 -15.51 -23.75 14.96
C TYR A 19 -15.61 -25.28 15.14
N LYS A 20 -14.75 -25.90 15.95
CA LYS A 20 -14.77 -27.35 16.24
C LYS A 20 -15.81 -27.75 17.28
N ARG A 21 -16.55 -26.81 17.86
CA ARG A 21 -17.53 -27.06 18.94
C ARG A 21 -18.55 -28.18 18.65
N ASN A 22 -18.83 -28.46 17.38
CA ASN A 22 -19.78 -29.49 16.94
C ASN A 22 -19.10 -30.81 16.49
N GLY A 23 -17.78 -30.96 16.68
CA GLY A 23 -17.01 -32.15 16.31
C GLY A 23 -16.65 -32.25 14.83
N ASN A 24 -17.54 -31.84 13.92
CA ASN A 24 -17.25 -31.65 12.50
C ASN A 24 -17.23 -30.14 12.18
N VAL A 25 -16.41 -29.75 11.20
CA VAL A 25 -16.30 -28.35 10.73
C VAL A 25 -16.76 -28.23 9.28
N ILE A 26 -16.44 -29.22 8.44
CA ILE A 26 -16.76 -29.18 7.02
C ILE A 26 -18.22 -29.56 6.81
N GLY A 27 -18.95 -28.71 6.10
CA GLY A 27 -20.38 -28.84 5.85
C GLY A 27 -21.27 -28.18 6.91
N GLU A 28 -20.69 -27.72 8.02
CA GLU A 28 -21.43 -27.06 9.09
C GLU A 28 -21.84 -25.63 8.72
N ILE A 29 -22.99 -25.21 9.25
CA ILE A 29 -23.52 -23.85 9.14
C ILE A 29 -23.29 -23.13 10.46
N TYR A 30 -22.70 -21.95 10.38
CA TYR A 30 -22.46 -21.08 11.51
C TYR A 30 -23.31 -19.83 11.37
N GLU A 31 -24.03 -19.50 12.44
CA GLU A 31 -24.98 -18.40 12.50
C GLU A 31 -24.79 -17.64 13.81
N MET A 32 -24.96 -16.33 13.76
CA MET A 32 -25.05 -15.47 14.94
C MET A 32 -26.34 -14.67 14.90
N ASP A 33 -27.01 -14.61 16.05
CA ASP A 33 -28.17 -13.74 16.23
C ASP A 33 -27.72 -12.29 16.40
N GLY A 34 -28.60 -11.34 16.05
CA GLY A 34 -28.40 -9.90 16.22
C GLY A 34 -27.89 -9.17 14.97
N GLU A 35 -27.84 -7.85 15.07
CA GLU A 35 -27.40 -6.99 13.96
C GLU A 35 -25.89 -7.10 13.74
N ILE A 36 -25.47 -7.14 12.47
CA ILE A 36 -24.06 -7.17 12.08
C ILE A 36 -23.45 -5.77 12.05
N GLU A 37 -22.25 -5.68 12.60
CA GLU A 37 -21.46 -4.46 12.70
C GLU A 37 -20.05 -4.72 12.19
N ILE A 38 -19.59 -3.86 11.28
CA ILE A 38 -18.25 -3.96 10.71
C ILE A 38 -17.25 -3.77 11.84
N CYS A 39 -16.19 -4.59 11.86
CA CYS A 39 -15.14 -4.61 12.89
C CYS A 39 -15.56 -5.12 14.28
N GLU A 40 -16.83 -4.99 14.67
CA GLU A 40 -17.30 -5.34 16.01
C GLU A 40 -18.03 -6.69 16.06
N ARG A 41 -18.96 -6.95 15.14
CA ARG A 41 -19.87 -8.11 15.22
C ARG A 41 -20.18 -8.69 13.85
N GLY A 42 -19.60 -9.85 13.55
CA GLY A 42 -19.82 -10.56 12.29
C GLY A 42 -18.70 -11.54 12.00
N PHE A 43 -18.99 -12.54 11.18
CA PHE A 43 -17.97 -13.43 10.64
C PHE A 43 -17.31 -12.75 9.45
N HIS A 44 -16.06 -12.33 9.62
CA HIS A 44 -15.27 -11.79 8.51
C HIS A 44 -14.97 -12.86 7.46
N TYR A 45 -15.09 -12.49 6.20
CA TYR A 45 -14.68 -13.28 5.04
C TYR A 45 -14.18 -12.37 3.91
N CYS A 46 -13.55 -12.96 2.89
CA CYS A 46 -13.11 -12.24 1.70
C CYS A 46 -13.67 -12.89 0.43
N PRO A 47 -14.19 -12.12 -0.54
CA PRO A 47 -14.58 -12.65 -1.84
C PRO A 47 -13.39 -13.22 -2.65
N LYS A 48 -12.21 -12.61 -2.51
CA LYS A 48 -10.96 -13.08 -3.12
C LYS A 48 -10.07 -13.68 -2.04
N LEU A 49 -9.55 -14.89 -2.27
CA LEU A 49 -8.72 -15.60 -1.29
C LEU A 49 -7.48 -14.78 -0.87
N VAL A 50 -6.86 -14.11 -1.84
CA VAL A 50 -5.65 -13.30 -1.62
C VAL A 50 -5.86 -12.15 -0.62
N ASN A 51 -7.10 -11.65 -0.48
CA ASN A 51 -7.43 -10.59 0.46
C ASN A 51 -7.52 -11.10 1.91
N CYS A 52 -7.80 -12.41 2.11
CA CYS A 52 -7.75 -12.99 3.46
C CYS A 52 -6.39 -12.76 4.12
N PHE A 53 -5.31 -12.75 3.32
CA PHE A 53 -3.95 -12.56 3.79
C PHE A 53 -3.56 -11.10 4.02
N ASN A 54 -4.52 -10.17 3.99
CA ASN A 54 -4.37 -8.84 4.61
C ASN A 54 -4.68 -8.89 6.12
N TYR A 55 -5.45 -9.89 6.56
CA TYR A 55 -5.90 -10.06 7.94
C TYR A 55 -5.20 -11.20 8.67
N TYR A 56 -4.72 -12.19 7.91
CA TYR A 56 -3.99 -13.35 8.42
C TYR A 56 -2.60 -13.40 7.82
N GLY A 57 -1.62 -13.83 8.61
CA GLY A 57 -0.31 -14.16 8.06
C GLY A 57 -0.40 -15.29 7.03
N PHE A 58 0.38 -15.21 5.95
CA PHE A 58 0.48 -16.27 4.95
C PHE A 58 1.31 -17.44 5.52
N ASN A 59 0.64 -18.29 6.31
CA ASN A 59 1.28 -19.34 7.11
C ASN A 59 0.60 -20.68 6.85
N SER A 60 1.37 -21.69 6.42
CA SER A 60 0.89 -23.04 6.08
C SER A 60 0.19 -23.80 7.22
N ASN A 61 0.35 -23.35 8.47
CA ASN A 61 -0.34 -23.93 9.62
C ASN A 61 -1.79 -23.45 9.76
N ASN A 62 -2.15 -22.35 9.11
CA ASN A 62 -3.51 -21.84 9.09
C ASN A 62 -4.43 -22.75 8.28
N LYS A 63 -5.72 -22.70 8.61
CA LYS A 63 -6.77 -23.37 7.85
C LYS A 63 -7.41 -22.41 6.87
N VAL A 64 -7.51 -22.81 5.62
CA VAL A 64 -8.12 -22.00 4.56
C VAL A 64 -9.33 -22.74 4.04
N ALA A 65 -10.48 -22.09 3.98
CA ALA A 65 -11.71 -22.72 3.53
C ALA A 65 -12.40 -21.93 2.42
N GLU A 66 -13.00 -22.69 1.51
CA GLU A 66 -14.07 -22.19 0.65
C GLU A 66 -15.36 -22.21 1.46
N ILE A 67 -16.06 -21.08 1.48
CA ILE A 67 -17.30 -20.90 2.22
C ILE A 67 -18.42 -20.42 1.30
N GLU A 68 -19.64 -20.65 1.77
CA GLU A 68 -20.86 -20.16 1.14
C GLU A 68 -21.55 -19.19 2.09
N ILE A 69 -21.82 -17.98 1.61
CA ILE A 69 -22.53 -16.95 2.38
C ILE A 69 -24.03 -17.18 2.28
N LEU A 70 -24.68 -17.27 3.44
CA LEU A 70 -26.10 -17.61 3.58
C LEU A 70 -26.92 -16.51 4.26
N GLY A 71 -26.26 -15.60 4.97
CA GLY A 71 -26.90 -14.53 5.72
C GLY A 71 -26.71 -13.15 5.11
N ASP A 72 -26.97 -12.15 5.95
CA ASP A 72 -26.80 -10.74 5.61
C ASP A 72 -25.32 -10.41 5.39
N ILE A 73 -25.07 -9.37 4.62
CA ILE A 73 -23.72 -8.91 4.26
C ILE A 73 -23.62 -7.42 4.57
N LYS A 74 -22.53 -7.04 5.25
CA LYS A 74 -22.13 -5.64 5.43
C LYS A 74 -20.68 -5.48 4.97
N ASN A 75 -20.38 -4.38 4.29
CA ASN A 75 -19.05 -4.01 3.83
C ASN A 75 -18.80 -2.52 4.11
N ASP A 76 -17.53 -2.14 4.19
CA ASP A 76 -17.09 -0.75 4.40
C ASP A 76 -16.61 -0.07 3.11
N GLY A 77 -16.73 -0.76 1.96
CA GLY A 77 -16.23 -0.30 0.68
C GLY A 77 -14.78 -0.71 0.38
N ASP A 78 -14.10 -1.42 1.29
CA ASP A 78 -12.77 -2.00 1.05
C ASP A 78 -12.87 -3.53 0.86
N ASP A 79 -11.80 -4.28 1.13
CA ASP A 79 -11.74 -5.74 1.00
C ASP A 79 -12.41 -6.50 2.16
N LYS A 80 -12.94 -5.80 3.16
CA LYS A 80 -13.54 -6.40 4.35
C LYS A 80 -15.04 -6.60 4.20
N GLU A 81 -15.45 -7.86 4.18
CA GLU A 81 -16.87 -8.22 4.27
C GLU A 81 -17.16 -9.01 5.55
N VAL A 82 -18.33 -8.77 6.14
CA VAL A 82 -18.83 -9.52 7.31
C VAL A 82 -20.21 -10.10 7.03
N THR A 83 -20.49 -11.28 7.58
CA THR A 83 -21.81 -11.92 7.53
C THR A 83 -22.24 -12.46 8.89
N ASN A 84 -23.55 -12.58 9.13
CA ASN A 84 -24.09 -13.31 10.29
C ASN A 84 -24.21 -14.81 10.06
N LYS A 85 -24.18 -15.30 8.81
CA LYS A 85 -24.41 -16.72 8.51
C LYS A 85 -23.64 -17.21 7.30
N PHE A 86 -22.91 -18.31 7.48
CA PHE A 86 -22.19 -18.95 6.39
C PHE A 86 -22.07 -20.46 6.62
N LYS A 87 -21.71 -21.18 5.55
CA LYS A 87 -21.39 -22.60 5.57
C LYS A 87 -19.95 -22.83 5.15
N ILE A 88 -19.23 -23.69 5.88
CA ILE A 88 -17.90 -24.13 5.44
C ILE A 88 -18.09 -25.27 4.43
N ILE A 89 -17.67 -25.08 3.18
CA ILE A 89 -17.88 -26.07 2.12
C ILE A 89 -16.78 -27.12 2.13
N ARG A 90 -15.52 -26.69 2.22
CA ARG A 90 -14.33 -27.54 2.22
C ARG A 90 -13.10 -26.77 2.70
N GLU A 91 -12.10 -27.50 3.19
CA GLU A 91 -10.73 -26.99 3.37
C GLU A 91 -10.01 -26.98 2.01
N LEU A 92 -9.24 -25.92 1.75
CA LEU A 92 -8.32 -25.84 0.62
C LEU A 92 -6.97 -26.40 1.03
N SER A 93 -6.35 -27.20 0.16
CA SER A 93 -4.96 -27.57 0.33
C SER A 93 -4.05 -26.36 0.08
N TRP A 94 -2.86 -26.33 0.68
CA TRP A 94 -1.91 -25.24 0.45
C TRP A 94 -1.39 -25.16 -0.99
N HIS A 95 -1.48 -26.27 -1.74
CA HIS A 95 -1.22 -26.26 -3.17
C HIS A 95 -2.28 -25.42 -3.91
N GLU A 96 -3.58 -25.65 -3.66
CA GLU A 96 -4.66 -24.84 -4.22
C GLU A 96 -4.58 -23.38 -3.76
N VAL A 97 -4.20 -23.14 -2.50
CA VAL A 97 -4.01 -21.78 -1.98
C VAL A 97 -2.97 -21.04 -2.81
N LEU A 98 -1.81 -21.66 -3.08
CA LEU A 98 -0.74 -21.07 -3.88
C LEU A 98 -1.20 -20.77 -5.33
N GLU A 99 -1.97 -21.66 -5.94
CA GLU A 99 -2.54 -21.45 -7.29
C GLU A 99 -3.57 -20.32 -7.33
N LEU A 100 -4.33 -20.11 -6.25
CA LEU A 100 -5.39 -19.10 -6.19
C LEU A 100 -4.89 -17.70 -5.82
N VAL A 101 -3.74 -17.60 -5.13
CA VAL A 101 -3.18 -16.31 -4.69
C VAL A 101 -2.08 -15.77 -5.58
N ASN A 102 -1.65 -16.54 -6.58
CA ASN A 102 -0.64 -16.16 -7.56
C ASN A 102 -1.23 -16.30 -8.97
N VAL A 103 -0.65 -15.57 -9.93
CA VAL A 103 -0.93 -15.73 -11.36
C VAL A 103 0.30 -16.35 -12.00
N GLY A 104 0.14 -17.50 -12.66
CA GLY A 104 1.25 -18.28 -13.21
C GLY A 104 1.54 -19.54 -12.38
N SER A 105 2.71 -20.13 -12.58
CA SER A 105 3.08 -21.46 -12.12
C SER A 105 4.39 -21.48 -11.33
N GLY A 106 4.54 -22.45 -10.43
CA GLY A 106 5.78 -22.62 -9.67
C GLY A 106 6.11 -21.51 -8.67
N ASN A 107 5.14 -20.64 -8.36
CA ASN A 107 5.32 -19.57 -7.37
C ASN A 107 5.23 -20.10 -5.94
N THR A 108 6.06 -19.58 -5.05
CA THR A 108 5.92 -19.70 -3.59
C THR A 108 5.69 -18.33 -2.98
N GLY A 109 5.02 -18.26 -1.82
CA GLY A 109 4.51 -17.00 -1.28
C GLY A 109 3.18 -16.61 -1.93
N ASN A 110 2.83 -15.33 -1.86
CA ASN A 110 1.58 -14.78 -2.37
C ASN A 110 1.76 -13.55 -3.26
N ARG A 111 0.73 -13.30 -4.09
CA ARG A 111 0.61 -12.09 -4.91
C ARG A 111 1.72 -11.93 -5.94
N ASN A 112 2.28 -13.06 -6.39
CA ASN A 112 3.19 -13.08 -7.53
C ASN A 112 2.41 -13.14 -8.84
N SER A 113 2.96 -12.53 -9.88
CA SER A 113 2.48 -12.60 -11.26
C SER A 113 3.63 -12.97 -12.19
N GLY A 114 3.52 -14.13 -12.84
CA GLY A 114 4.59 -14.75 -13.63
C GLY A 114 4.91 -16.13 -13.09
N ASP A 115 6.01 -16.72 -13.54
CA ASP A 115 6.40 -18.09 -13.21
C ASP A 115 7.63 -18.15 -12.29
N TRP A 116 7.69 -19.18 -11.44
CA TRP A 116 8.88 -19.54 -10.64
C TRP A 116 9.38 -18.46 -9.67
N ASN A 117 8.51 -17.57 -9.19
CA ASN A 117 8.89 -16.60 -8.16
C ASN A 117 8.89 -17.23 -6.76
N SER A 118 9.82 -16.79 -5.91
CA SER A 118 9.88 -17.16 -4.50
C SER A 118 9.88 -15.92 -3.63
N GLY A 119 8.88 -15.78 -2.76
CA GLY A 119 8.63 -14.59 -1.95
C GLY A 119 7.30 -13.96 -2.32
N ASP A 120 7.08 -12.71 -1.92
CA ASP A 120 5.78 -12.05 -2.12
C ASP A 120 5.86 -10.88 -3.10
N TRP A 121 4.75 -10.60 -3.78
CA TRP A 121 4.58 -9.39 -4.60
C TRP A 121 5.58 -9.22 -5.76
N ASN A 122 6.06 -10.32 -6.35
CA ASN A 122 6.90 -10.23 -7.55
C ASN A 122 6.07 -10.19 -8.84
N SER A 123 6.58 -9.47 -9.84
CA SER A 123 6.02 -9.44 -11.19
C SER A 123 7.11 -9.72 -12.22
N GLY A 124 6.92 -10.73 -13.06
CA GLY A 124 7.93 -11.31 -13.95
C GLY A 124 8.28 -12.73 -13.50
N ASP A 125 9.37 -13.28 -14.04
CA ASP A 125 9.71 -14.69 -13.87
C ASP A 125 11.01 -14.91 -13.07
N GLY A 126 11.02 -15.95 -12.23
CA GLY A 126 12.23 -16.43 -11.58
C GLY A 126 12.83 -15.48 -10.54
N ASN A 127 12.04 -14.58 -9.96
CA ASN A 127 12.51 -13.70 -8.89
C ASN A 127 12.59 -14.44 -7.54
N SER A 128 13.56 -14.06 -6.71
CA SER A 128 13.72 -14.53 -5.34
C SER A 128 13.82 -13.34 -4.39
N GLY A 129 12.92 -13.26 -3.42
CA GLY A 129 12.72 -12.11 -2.54
C GLY A 129 11.37 -11.44 -2.82
N ASP A 130 11.20 -10.21 -2.37
CA ASP A 130 9.91 -9.54 -2.36
C ASP A 130 9.90 -8.26 -3.20
N TRP A 131 8.75 -7.94 -3.79
CA TRP A 131 8.52 -6.67 -4.49
C TRP A 131 9.45 -6.43 -5.69
N ASN A 132 9.85 -7.48 -6.41
CA ASN A 132 10.62 -7.32 -7.64
C ASN A 132 9.71 -7.17 -8.86
N SER A 133 10.16 -6.38 -9.84
CA SER A 133 9.51 -6.23 -11.14
C SER A 133 10.53 -6.47 -12.26
N GLY A 134 10.23 -7.37 -13.17
CA GLY A 134 11.16 -7.93 -14.17
C GLY A 134 11.60 -9.35 -13.78
N ASP A 135 12.63 -9.87 -14.43
CA ASP A 135 12.97 -11.30 -14.36
C ASP A 135 14.29 -11.57 -13.65
N TRP A 136 14.37 -12.71 -12.97
CA TRP A 136 15.59 -13.26 -12.38
C TRP A 136 16.28 -12.34 -11.36
N ASN A 137 15.53 -11.50 -10.65
CA ASN A 137 16.09 -10.70 -9.57
C ASN A 137 16.24 -11.53 -8.28
N SER A 138 17.28 -11.20 -7.50
CA SER A 138 17.53 -11.76 -6.17
C SER A 138 17.65 -10.63 -5.16
N GLY A 139 16.88 -10.70 -4.08
CA GLY A 139 16.70 -9.64 -3.09
C GLY A 139 15.38 -8.90 -3.29
N ASN A 140 15.25 -7.70 -2.75
CA ASN A 140 13.96 -7.03 -2.63
C ASN A 140 13.91 -5.69 -3.37
N TRP A 141 12.72 -5.32 -3.85
CA TRP A 141 12.45 -4.01 -4.45
C TRP A 141 13.29 -3.70 -5.70
N ASN A 142 13.69 -4.70 -6.49
CA ASN A 142 14.40 -4.46 -7.73
C ASN A 142 13.43 -4.24 -8.90
N SER A 143 13.82 -3.36 -9.83
CA SER A 143 13.13 -3.15 -11.10
C SER A 143 14.10 -3.35 -12.27
N GLY A 144 13.71 -4.16 -13.24
CA GLY A 144 14.56 -4.64 -14.34
C GLY A 144 14.95 -6.09 -14.12
N ASN A 145 16.03 -6.55 -14.75
CA ASN A 145 16.35 -7.97 -14.86
C ASN A 145 17.70 -8.31 -14.25
N ARG A 146 17.78 -9.51 -13.65
CA ARG A 146 19.02 -10.12 -13.18
C ARG A 146 19.80 -9.24 -12.20
N ASN A 147 19.10 -8.47 -11.38
CA ASN A 147 19.72 -7.74 -10.28
C ASN A 147 19.91 -8.65 -9.07
N SER A 148 20.98 -8.42 -8.32
CA SER A 148 21.26 -9.05 -7.03
C SER A 148 21.47 -7.97 -5.98
N GLY A 149 20.76 -8.07 -4.86
CA GLY A 149 20.69 -7.07 -3.79
C GLY A 149 19.34 -6.36 -3.77
N ASN A 150 19.28 -5.15 -3.22
CA ASN A 150 18.00 -4.48 -2.97
C ASN A 150 17.90 -3.11 -3.63
N ARG A 151 16.70 -2.77 -4.07
CA ARG A 151 16.36 -1.42 -4.57
C ARG A 151 17.18 -0.99 -5.77
N ASN A 152 17.52 -1.93 -6.65
CA ASN A 152 18.17 -1.62 -7.92
C ASN A 152 17.13 -1.28 -8.99
N SER A 153 17.51 -0.45 -9.95
CA SER A 153 16.73 -0.12 -11.14
C SER A 153 17.63 -0.26 -12.38
N GLY A 154 17.18 -1.00 -13.39
CA GLY A 154 17.99 -1.38 -14.56
C GLY A 154 18.40 -2.85 -14.51
N ASP A 155 19.44 -3.25 -15.24
CA ASP A 155 19.76 -4.68 -15.42
C ASP A 155 21.18 -5.05 -14.97
N TRP A 156 21.34 -6.28 -14.49
CA TRP A 156 22.63 -6.88 -14.12
C TRP A 156 23.41 -6.12 -13.03
N ASN A 157 22.72 -5.47 -12.10
CA ASN A 157 23.38 -4.83 -10.97
C ASN A 157 23.60 -5.85 -9.82
N SER A 158 24.73 -5.73 -9.13
CA SER A 158 25.08 -6.53 -7.95
C SER A 158 25.46 -5.59 -6.81
N GLY A 159 24.50 -5.23 -5.97
CA GLY A 159 24.64 -4.25 -4.91
C GLY A 159 23.28 -3.72 -4.48
N ASN A 160 23.26 -2.62 -3.71
CA ASN A 160 22.01 -1.97 -3.35
C ASN A 160 21.91 -0.59 -4.00
N TRP A 161 20.69 -0.13 -4.25
CA TRP A 161 20.41 1.25 -4.69
C TRP A 161 21.07 1.67 -6.01
N ASN A 162 21.41 0.71 -6.88
CA ASN A 162 21.95 1.05 -8.19
C ASN A 162 20.85 1.52 -9.13
N SER A 163 21.18 2.46 -10.00
CA SER A 163 20.37 2.83 -11.15
C SER A 163 21.25 2.77 -12.40
N GLY A 164 20.97 1.83 -13.31
CA GLY A 164 21.75 1.62 -14.52
C GLY A 164 22.05 0.15 -14.81
N TYR A 165 23.17 -0.10 -15.48
CA TYR A 165 23.54 -1.42 -15.99
C TYR A 165 24.92 -1.84 -15.49
N LEU A 166 25.08 -3.10 -15.10
CA LEU A 166 26.38 -3.71 -14.77
C LEU A 166 27.13 -3.05 -13.60
N ASN A 167 26.42 -2.50 -12.61
CA ASN A 167 27.05 -1.91 -11.42
C ASN A 167 27.30 -2.96 -10.33
N THR A 168 28.46 -2.91 -9.69
CA THR A 168 28.83 -3.81 -8.59
C THR A 168 29.06 -3.10 -7.25
N ILE A 169 29.03 -1.76 -7.26
CA ILE A 169 29.31 -0.92 -6.10
C ILE A 169 28.02 -0.25 -5.67
N THR A 170 27.68 -0.33 -4.38
CA THR A 170 26.54 0.41 -3.82
C THR A 170 26.89 1.90 -3.77
N PRO A 171 26.13 2.79 -4.43
CA PRO A 171 26.39 4.23 -4.37
C PRO A 171 26.22 4.76 -2.95
N ASP A 172 27.21 5.50 -2.47
CA ASP A 172 27.16 6.26 -1.21
C ASP A 172 26.70 7.70 -1.41
N THR A 173 26.58 8.14 -2.66
CA THR A 173 26.10 9.47 -3.05
C THR A 173 24.70 9.41 -3.68
N ILE A 174 24.00 10.54 -3.61
CA ILE A 174 22.70 10.80 -4.22
C ILE A 174 22.72 12.20 -4.84
N LEU A 175 21.73 12.51 -5.68
CA LEU A 175 21.52 13.87 -6.16
C LEU A 175 20.57 14.61 -5.22
N VAL A 176 20.98 15.80 -4.79
CA VAL A 176 20.17 16.75 -4.03
C VAL A 176 20.32 18.11 -4.72
N PHE A 177 19.21 18.69 -5.19
CA PHE A 177 19.21 19.88 -6.05
C PHE A 177 20.16 19.76 -7.25
N ASN A 178 20.07 18.62 -7.97
CA ASN A 178 20.87 18.29 -9.16
C ASN A 178 22.39 18.26 -8.94
N LYS A 179 22.85 18.22 -7.68
CA LYS A 179 24.27 18.13 -7.32
C LYS A 179 24.51 16.92 -6.45
N GLU A 180 25.69 16.32 -6.59
CA GLU A 180 26.10 15.18 -5.80
C GLU A 180 26.13 15.54 -4.30
N CYS A 181 25.62 14.63 -3.47
CA CYS A 181 25.57 14.76 -2.03
C CYS A 181 25.76 13.37 -1.43
N SER A 182 26.58 13.23 -0.39
CA SER A 182 26.67 11.96 0.31
C SER A 182 25.33 11.62 0.98
N ARG A 183 24.96 10.35 0.96
CA ARG A 183 23.73 9.86 1.60
C ARG A 183 23.77 10.09 3.11
N GLU A 184 24.95 10.04 3.73
CA GLU A 184 25.14 10.36 5.15
C GLU A 184 24.81 11.83 5.43
N THR A 185 25.33 12.76 4.62
CA THR A 185 25.05 14.19 4.73
C THR A 185 23.55 14.46 4.59
N TRP A 186 22.92 13.87 3.57
CA TRP A 186 21.47 14.00 3.39
C TRP A 186 20.69 13.45 4.58
N ASN A 187 21.03 12.26 5.08
CA ASN A 187 20.30 11.63 6.18
C ASN A 187 20.40 12.43 7.48
N LYS A 188 21.57 13.02 7.78
CA LYS A 188 21.78 13.84 8.98
C LYS A 188 21.15 15.24 8.89
N ALA A 189 20.87 15.75 7.70
CA ALA A 189 20.22 17.05 7.53
C ALA A 189 18.81 17.03 8.12
N ILE A 190 18.48 18.06 8.91
CA ILE A 190 17.12 18.29 9.43
C ILE A 190 16.26 18.77 8.28
N LYS A 191 15.24 17.97 7.90
CA LYS A 191 14.28 18.36 6.87
C LYS A 191 13.12 19.15 7.48
N PRO A 192 12.59 20.16 6.78
CA PRO A 192 11.32 20.76 7.15
C PRO A 192 10.17 19.75 7.11
N ASP A 193 9.29 19.80 8.11
CA ASP A 193 8.14 18.89 8.20
C ASP A 193 7.15 19.12 7.05
N PHE A 194 7.06 20.36 6.56
CA PHE A 194 6.18 20.71 5.46
C PHE A 194 6.51 19.97 4.15
N MET A 195 7.70 19.36 4.02
CA MET A 195 8.04 18.52 2.87
C MET A 195 7.33 17.17 2.86
N TYR A 196 6.81 16.73 4.01
CA TYR A 196 6.19 15.43 4.20
C TYR A 196 4.68 15.58 4.43
N PHE A 197 3.97 16.03 3.39
CA PHE A 197 2.52 16.23 3.44
C PHE A 197 1.76 15.07 2.77
N ASP A 198 0.65 14.69 3.37
CA ASP A 198 -0.26 13.66 2.84
C ASP A 198 -1.46 14.26 2.07
N VAL A 199 -1.50 15.58 1.92
CA VAL A 199 -2.69 16.32 1.46
C VAL A 199 -2.64 16.56 -0.06
N LEU A 200 -3.02 15.55 -0.84
CA LEU A 200 -3.40 15.74 -2.25
C LEU A 200 -4.90 16.00 -2.43
N ASN A 201 -5.70 15.78 -1.38
CA ASN A 201 -7.14 15.99 -1.38
C ASN A 201 -7.53 16.88 -0.20
N LYS A 202 -8.34 17.90 -0.45
CA LYS A 202 -8.84 18.82 0.57
C LYS A 202 -10.36 18.91 0.48
N PHE A 203 -11.05 18.77 1.59
CA PHE A 203 -12.48 19.06 1.64
C PHE A 203 -12.71 20.57 1.50
N ILE A 204 -13.54 20.97 0.54
CA ILE A 204 -13.96 22.35 0.33
C ILE A 204 -15.44 22.45 0.66
N TYR A 205 -15.80 23.44 1.47
CA TYR A 205 -17.19 23.68 1.85
C TYR A 205 -17.96 24.32 0.69
N THR A 206 -19.27 24.10 0.64
CA THR A 206 -20.16 24.64 -0.40
C THR A 206 -19.99 26.14 -0.67
N CYS A 207 -19.66 26.93 0.36
CA CYS A 207 -19.44 28.38 0.23
C CYS A 207 -18.15 28.74 -0.52
N ASP A 208 -17.17 27.84 -0.54
CA ASP A 208 -15.86 28.04 -1.16
C ASP A 208 -15.75 27.32 -2.53
N MET A 209 -16.80 26.59 -2.93
CA MET A 209 -16.85 25.87 -4.21
C MET A 209 -17.15 26.82 -5.38
N THR A 210 -16.39 26.66 -6.45
CA THR A 210 -16.66 27.27 -7.76
C THR A 210 -17.87 26.64 -8.45
N ASP A 211 -18.46 27.32 -9.43
CA ASP A 211 -19.60 26.79 -10.17
C ASP A 211 -19.27 25.50 -10.94
N GLU A 212 -18.06 25.39 -11.49
CA GLU A 212 -17.54 24.17 -12.14
C GLU A 212 -17.38 23.01 -11.15
N GLU A 213 -16.90 23.27 -9.93
CA GLU A 213 -16.80 22.23 -8.89
C GLU A 213 -18.17 21.74 -8.44
N LYS A 214 -19.17 22.63 -8.37
CA LYS A 214 -20.55 22.27 -8.04
C LYS A 214 -21.19 21.43 -9.15
N GLU A 215 -20.98 21.80 -10.42
CA GLU A 215 -21.47 21.04 -11.57
C GLU A 215 -20.89 19.62 -11.62
N ASN A 216 -19.60 19.46 -11.29
CA ASN A 216 -18.92 18.16 -11.28
C ASN A 216 -19.18 17.31 -10.01
N ASN A 217 -19.81 17.86 -8.98
CA ASN A 217 -20.08 17.17 -7.71
C ASN A 217 -21.54 17.33 -7.30
N PRO A 218 -22.53 16.78 -8.03
CA PRO A 218 -23.95 17.09 -7.87
C PRO A 218 -24.51 16.88 -6.45
N ASP A 219 -23.88 16.04 -5.62
CA ASP A 219 -24.29 15.78 -4.23
C ASP A 219 -23.69 16.77 -3.22
N TYR A 220 -22.98 17.82 -3.66
CA TYR A 220 -22.24 18.74 -2.78
C TYR A 220 -23.13 19.44 -1.75
N GLU A 221 -24.39 19.76 -2.08
CA GLU A 221 -25.31 20.41 -1.14
C GLU A 221 -25.69 19.50 0.02
N ALA A 222 -25.93 18.22 -0.27
CA ALA A 222 -26.26 17.22 0.74
C ALA A 222 -25.07 16.92 1.67
N LEU A 223 -23.84 16.98 1.12
CA LEU A 223 -22.59 16.73 1.85
C LEU A 223 -21.99 17.98 2.50
N GLY A 224 -22.53 19.17 2.23
CA GLY A 224 -21.98 20.44 2.69
C GLY A 224 -20.66 20.85 2.04
N GLY A 225 -20.29 20.21 0.93
CA GLY A 225 -19.03 20.43 0.22
C GLY A 225 -18.61 19.24 -0.64
N CYS A 226 -17.38 19.26 -1.14
CA CYS A 226 -16.79 18.13 -1.86
C CYS A 226 -15.29 17.98 -1.57
N LEU A 227 -14.73 16.81 -1.92
CA LEU A 227 -13.30 16.58 -1.84
C LEU A 227 -12.62 17.06 -3.13
N ARG A 228 -11.84 18.14 -3.03
CA ARG A 228 -11.07 18.69 -4.15
C ARG A 228 -9.68 18.07 -4.21
N LYS A 229 -9.32 17.50 -5.37
CA LYS A 229 -7.96 17.08 -5.67
C LYS A 229 -7.10 18.31 -5.99
N MET A 230 -6.06 18.53 -5.19
CA MET A 230 -5.10 19.62 -5.39
C MET A 230 -4.04 19.20 -6.39
N THR A 231 -3.56 20.15 -7.19
CA THR A 231 -2.33 19.96 -7.94
C THR A 231 -1.14 19.84 -6.99
N TYR A 232 -0.07 19.21 -7.45
CA TYR A 232 1.14 19.01 -6.65
C TYR A 232 1.71 20.34 -6.09
N LYS A 233 1.75 21.39 -6.91
CA LYS A 233 2.23 22.73 -6.48
C LYS A 233 1.29 23.42 -5.49
N GLU A 234 -0.02 23.23 -5.62
CA GLU A 234 -0.97 23.75 -4.62
C GLU A 234 -0.78 23.06 -3.27
N ALA A 235 -0.58 21.74 -3.25
CA ALA A 235 -0.36 20.98 -2.02
C ALA A 235 0.92 21.42 -1.29
N TRP A 236 2.02 21.64 -2.04
CA TRP A 236 3.25 22.24 -1.52
C TRP A 236 3.01 23.61 -0.88
N LYS A 237 2.33 24.51 -1.60
CA LYS A 237 2.02 25.87 -1.09
C LYS A 237 1.15 25.82 0.16
N TYR A 238 0.17 24.92 0.20
CA TYR A 238 -0.68 24.73 1.36
C TYR A 238 0.13 24.24 2.57
N SER A 239 0.97 23.22 2.39
CA SER A 239 1.84 22.71 3.44
C SER A 239 2.81 23.79 3.95
N TRP A 240 3.46 24.51 3.03
CA TRP A 240 4.33 25.65 3.32
C TRP A 240 3.62 26.71 4.17
N ASN A 241 2.42 27.13 3.76
CA ASN A 241 1.66 28.18 4.43
C ASN A 241 1.22 27.80 5.85
N ASN A 242 1.03 26.51 6.13
CA ASN A 242 0.72 26.01 7.47
C ASN A 242 1.96 25.83 8.35
N ALA A 243 3.16 25.78 7.77
CA ALA A 243 4.40 25.70 8.52
C ALA A 243 4.78 27.06 9.14
N ASN A 244 5.37 27.04 10.33
CA ASN A 244 5.89 28.26 10.96
C ASN A 244 7.20 28.74 10.30
N LYS A 245 7.57 30.00 10.52
CA LYS A 245 8.72 30.65 9.87
C LYS A 245 10.05 29.92 10.15
N GLU A 246 10.25 29.36 11.34
CA GLU A 246 11.48 28.63 11.67
C GLU A 246 11.58 27.29 10.95
N ASN A 247 10.47 26.56 10.83
CA ASN A 247 10.41 25.32 10.04
C ASN A 247 10.66 25.60 8.56
N ARG A 248 10.07 26.68 8.01
CA ARG A 248 10.33 27.13 6.63
C ARG A 248 11.81 27.40 6.37
N LYS A 249 12.51 28.06 7.31
CA LYS A 249 13.95 28.36 7.20
C LYS A 249 14.83 27.12 7.15
N LEU A 250 14.37 25.95 7.60
CA LEU A 250 15.15 24.71 7.53
C LEU A 250 15.48 24.31 6.08
N ILE A 251 14.67 24.72 5.10
CA ILE A 251 14.93 24.41 3.69
C ILE A 251 16.27 24.96 3.22
N LEU A 252 16.66 26.14 3.73
CA LEU A 252 17.92 26.82 3.40
C LEU A 252 19.14 26.08 3.94
N LYS A 253 18.94 25.20 4.93
CA LYS A 253 20.00 24.39 5.55
C LYS A 253 20.17 23.03 4.88
N LEU A 254 19.32 22.69 3.90
CA LEU A 254 19.47 21.45 3.18
C LEU A 254 20.74 21.45 2.33
N PRO A 255 21.41 20.29 2.19
CA PRO A 255 22.56 20.17 1.31
C PRO A 255 22.20 20.62 -0.11
N ASN A 256 23.12 21.37 -0.74
CA ASN A 256 22.98 21.85 -2.11
C ASN A 256 21.74 22.72 -2.41
N PHE A 257 21.04 23.25 -1.40
CA PHE A 257 19.81 24.04 -1.59
C PHE A 257 19.91 25.03 -2.76
N ASP A 258 18.91 24.98 -3.64
CA ASP A 258 18.80 25.83 -4.81
C ASP A 258 17.36 26.35 -4.93
N ASN A 259 17.19 27.67 -4.83
CA ASN A 259 15.87 28.32 -4.83
C ASN A 259 15.13 28.14 -6.15
N GLU A 260 15.84 28.17 -7.29
CA GLU A 260 15.18 28.09 -8.59
C GLU A 260 14.71 26.66 -8.86
N ILE A 261 15.52 25.65 -8.53
CA ILE A 261 15.10 24.24 -8.60
C ILE A 261 13.92 23.98 -7.65
N PHE A 262 13.98 24.50 -6.41
CA PHE A 262 12.88 24.35 -5.47
C PHE A 262 11.59 24.98 -5.99
N LYS A 263 11.68 26.18 -6.55
CA LYS A 263 10.56 26.92 -7.15
C LYS A 263 9.99 26.23 -8.38
N GLU A 264 10.83 25.62 -9.21
CA GLU A 264 10.38 24.86 -10.38
C GLU A 264 9.48 23.69 -9.95
N ILE A 265 9.91 22.93 -8.94
CA ILE A 265 9.20 21.76 -8.42
C ILE A 265 7.94 22.16 -7.65
N THR A 266 8.06 23.12 -6.72
CA THR A 266 7.01 23.41 -5.71
C THR A 266 6.15 24.62 -6.04
N GLY A 267 6.64 25.54 -6.89
CA GLY A 267 6.04 26.84 -7.13
C GLY A 267 6.26 27.88 -6.01
N ILE A 268 7.14 27.59 -5.05
CA ILE A 268 7.46 28.48 -3.91
C ILE A 268 8.82 29.14 -4.17
N ASP A 269 8.85 30.46 -4.12
CA ASP A 269 10.08 31.25 -4.18
C ASP A 269 10.56 31.54 -2.75
N VAL A 270 11.40 30.68 -2.20
CA VAL A 270 11.82 30.72 -0.80
C VAL A 270 12.49 32.05 -0.45
N CYS A 271 13.36 32.55 -1.33
CA CYS A 271 14.05 33.82 -1.12
C CYS A 271 13.04 34.98 -1.02
N LYS A 272 12.02 35.00 -1.88
CA LYS A 272 10.95 36.00 -1.82
C LYS A 272 10.09 35.85 -0.57
N GLU A 273 9.66 34.63 -0.26
CA GLU A 273 8.74 34.33 0.85
C GLU A 273 9.37 34.54 2.24
N LEU A 274 10.69 34.40 2.34
CA LEU A 274 11.43 34.59 3.59
C LEU A 274 12.15 35.94 3.66
N GLU A 275 11.98 36.81 2.66
CA GLU A 275 12.60 38.14 2.59
C GLU A 275 14.15 38.06 2.69
N ILE A 276 14.75 37.14 1.94
CA ILE A 276 16.20 36.93 1.91
C ILE A 276 16.77 37.69 0.71
N ASP A 277 17.64 38.66 0.97
CA ASP A 277 18.40 39.34 -0.07
C ASP A 277 19.33 38.35 -0.79
N LYS A 278 19.28 38.36 -2.12
CA LYS A 278 20.05 37.47 -3.01
C LYS A 278 21.55 37.74 -2.98
#